data_AF-A0A9P6XZ90-F1
#
_entry.id   AF-A0A9P6XZ90-F1
#
_cell.length_a   1.000
_cell.length_b   1.000
_cell.length_c   1.000
_cell.angle_alpha   90.00
_cell.angle_beta   90.00
_cell.angle_gamma   90.00
#
_symmetry.space_group_name_H-M   'P 1'
#
loop_
_entity.id
_entity.type
_entity.pdbx_description
1 polymer ?
#
loop_
_entity_poly.entity_id
_entity_poly.type
_entity_poly.pdbx_seq_one_letter_code
_entity_poly.pdbx_strand_id
1 'polypeptide(L)'
;MPTIDRAVIWANEFNDLQAPDLKTRQQAVLKAKMEASESDDSLLIMYTDFLESVLKFYKTLNVNDTKDNALDRLKILYRHVFNENEHITNPNTKHLETSDHYIPDYKVSCRGNLIKLFDVLIVECKLNEKSFFPHKNDYLKLQLEMQIILNELIINNVDDHVSFDLLVKGLKCKMYMMWLQHDGQYICHEAQPFSLSDSTDQTLLCPSILSVFLALKEKIDALIERIHNRKKGKSNLLSYIRKGFDIPIIISDSFLHDTLSDTISA
;
A
#
# COMPACT_ATOMS: atom_id res chain seq x y z
N MET A 1 29.25 1.75 1.86
CA MET A 1 28.32 1.42 2.96
C MET A 1 27.04 0.92 2.32
N PRO A 2 26.39 -0.14 2.83
CA PRO A 2 25.04 -0.48 2.42
C PRO A 2 24.16 0.76 2.59
N THR A 3 23.37 1.04 1.57
CA THR A 3 22.56 2.25 1.39
C THR A 3 21.63 2.54 2.57
N ILE A 4 21.13 1.46 3.19
CA ILE A 4 20.26 1.47 4.37
C ILE A 4 21.01 1.96 5.61
N ASP A 5 22.28 1.59 5.81
CA ASP A 5 23.03 1.99 7.00
C ASP A 5 23.23 3.50 7.06
N ARG A 6 23.40 4.17 5.91
CA ARG A 6 23.56 5.63 5.84
C ARG A 6 22.25 6.38 6.10
N ALA A 7 21.13 5.88 5.56
CA ALA A 7 19.81 6.41 5.83
C ALA A 7 19.38 6.20 7.29
N VAL A 8 19.75 5.06 7.88
CA VAL A 8 19.53 4.76 9.31
C VAL A 8 20.41 5.65 10.19
N ILE A 9 21.69 5.86 9.83
CA ILE A 9 22.57 6.82 10.52
C ILE A 9 21.98 8.22 10.47
N TRP A 10 21.50 8.68 9.31
CA TRP A 10 20.86 9.98 9.18
C TRP A 10 19.52 10.08 9.90
N ALA A 11 18.70 9.03 9.89
CA ALA A 11 17.48 9.00 10.68
C ALA A 11 17.77 9.03 12.18
N ASN A 12 18.90 8.46 12.62
CA ASN A 12 19.40 8.56 13.98
C ASN A 12 19.97 9.96 14.28
N GLU A 13 20.70 10.59 13.35
CA GLU A 13 21.14 11.99 13.46
C GLU A 13 19.94 12.96 13.46
N PHE A 14 18.84 12.59 12.79
CA PHE A 14 17.56 13.30 12.81
C PHE A 14 16.78 13.05 14.11
N ASN A 15 16.95 11.89 14.75
CA ASN A 15 16.46 11.66 16.12
C ASN A 15 17.29 12.45 17.15
N ASP A 16 18.58 12.68 16.89
CA ASP A 16 19.45 13.56 17.68
C ASP A 16 19.12 15.05 17.46
N LEU A 17 18.43 15.40 16.38
CA LEU A 17 17.70 16.67 16.24
C LEU A 17 16.42 16.65 17.10
N GLN A 18 16.59 16.55 18.42
CA GLN A 18 15.58 16.90 19.43
C GLN A 18 15.32 18.41 19.45
N ALA A 19 15.15 19.03 18.29
CA ALA A 19 14.73 20.42 18.20
C ALA A 19 13.29 20.52 18.75
N PRO A 20 13.03 21.48 19.66
CA PRO A 20 11.78 21.54 20.41
C PRO A 20 10.57 21.97 19.57
N ASP A 21 10.80 22.60 18.40
CA ASP A 21 9.73 23.16 17.58
C ASP A 21 9.82 22.75 16.09
N LEU A 22 8.64 22.69 15.45
CA LEU A 22 8.45 22.28 14.06
C LEU A 22 9.23 23.15 13.05
N LYS A 23 9.45 24.43 13.35
CA LYS A 23 10.13 25.37 12.45
C LYS A 23 11.60 25.05 12.34
N THR A 24 12.25 24.74 13.47
CA THR A 24 13.64 24.29 13.49
C THR A 24 13.82 22.97 12.72
N ARG A 25 12.89 22.02 12.87
CA ARG A 25 12.91 20.76 12.10
C ARG A 25 12.77 20.99 10.58
N GLN A 26 11.88 21.90 10.17
CA GLN A 26 11.73 22.28 8.76
C GLN A 26 13.00 22.92 8.18
N GLN A 27 13.69 23.76 8.95
CA GLN A 27 14.95 24.37 8.53
C GLN A 27 16.06 23.33 8.36
N ALA A 28 16.12 22.32 9.22
CA ALA A 28 17.07 21.21 9.09
C ALA A 28 16.82 20.39 7.80
N VAL A 29 15.56 20.06 7.50
CA VAL A 29 15.20 19.35 6.25
C VAL A 29 15.56 20.19 5.02
N LEU A 30 15.27 21.49 5.05
CA LEU A 30 15.60 22.38 3.93
C LEU A 30 17.11 22.46 3.70
N LYS A 31 17.90 22.58 4.77
CA LYS A 31 19.36 22.57 4.70
C LYS A 31 19.89 21.26 4.11
N ALA A 32 19.41 20.13 4.60
CA ALA A 32 19.76 18.81 4.07
C ALA A 32 19.40 18.68 2.57
N LYS A 33 18.26 19.22 2.15
CA LYS A 33 17.83 19.20 0.74
C LYS A 33 18.73 20.03 -0.16
N MET A 34 19.22 21.19 0.33
CA MET A 34 20.20 22.00 -0.40
C MET A 34 21.52 21.24 -0.56
N GLU A 35 22.03 20.64 0.53
CA GLU A 35 23.24 19.82 0.50
C GLU A 35 23.09 18.60 -0.43
N ALA A 36 21.91 17.98 -0.46
CA ALA A 36 21.58 16.87 -1.36
C ALA A 36 21.62 17.28 -2.83
N SER A 37 20.97 18.39 -3.16
CA SER A 37 20.91 18.91 -4.53
C SER A 37 22.28 19.31 -5.07
N GLU A 38 23.21 19.72 -4.21
CA GLU A 38 24.60 20.02 -4.61
C GLU A 38 25.42 18.76 -4.86
N SER A 39 25.02 17.63 -4.28
CA SER A 39 25.74 16.35 -4.34
C SER A 39 25.27 15.38 -5.43
N ASP A 40 24.16 15.67 -6.12
CA ASP A 40 23.44 14.74 -7.01
C ASP A 40 23.12 13.38 -6.34
N ASP A 41 23.04 13.33 -5.00
CA ASP A 41 22.72 12.11 -4.25
C ASP A 41 21.21 11.86 -4.30
N SER A 42 20.80 11.04 -5.26
CA SER A 42 19.39 10.70 -5.52
C SER A 42 18.66 10.11 -4.29
N LEU A 43 19.38 9.42 -3.41
CA LEU A 43 18.81 8.84 -2.19
C LEU A 43 18.55 9.92 -1.15
N LEU A 44 19.47 10.87 -1.01
CA LEU A 44 19.31 11.98 -0.09
C LEU A 44 18.19 12.92 -0.55
N ILE A 45 18.03 13.12 -1.86
CA ILE A 45 16.88 13.82 -2.45
C ILE A 45 15.57 13.09 -2.09
N MET A 46 15.50 11.76 -2.30
CA MET A 46 14.32 10.97 -1.94
C MET A 46 14.00 11.07 -0.43
N TYR A 47 15.02 10.98 0.42
CA TYR A 47 14.88 11.08 1.88
C TYR A 47 14.33 12.45 2.31
N THR A 48 14.89 13.52 1.76
CA THR A 48 14.47 14.90 2.08
C THR A 48 13.07 15.21 1.55
N ASP A 49 12.72 14.71 0.36
CA ASP A 49 11.36 14.79 -0.19
C ASP A 49 10.35 14.04 0.69
N PHE A 50 10.71 12.84 1.17
CA PHE A 50 9.87 12.11 2.11
C PHE A 50 9.66 12.89 3.42
N LEU A 51 10.72 13.43 4.01
CA LEU A 51 10.61 14.23 5.23
C LEU A 51 9.73 15.46 5.02
N GLU A 52 9.86 16.14 3.87
CA GLU A 52 8.98 17.25 3.50
C GLU A 52 7.51 16.81 3.41
N SER A 53 7.27 15.61 2.89
CA SER A 53 5.93 14.99 2.76
C SER A 53 5.32 14.69 4.11
N VAL A 54 6.12 14.14 5.01
CA VAL A 54 5.74 13.88 6.40
C VAL A 54 5.45 15.20 7.12
N LEU A 55 6.24 16.24 6.90
CA LEU A 55 5.97 17.57 7.44
C LEU A 55 4.70 18.20 6.87
N LYS A 56 4.41 18.02 5.58
CA LYS A 56 3.13 18.41 4.96
C LYS A 56 1.97 17.61 5.55
N PHE A 57 2.14 16.30 5.71
CA PHE A 57 1.19 15.42 6.41
C PHE A 57 0.87 15.97 7.80
N TYR A 58 1.89 16.31 8.61
CA TYR A 58 1.68 16.88 9.95
C TYR A 58 0.90 18.19 9.94
N LYS A 59 1.14 19.09 8.97
CA LYS A 59 0.37 20.34 8.85
C LYS A 59 -1.12 20.10 8.63
N THR A 60 -1.48 18.98 8.02
CA THR A 60 -2.89 18.61 7.76
C THR A 60 -3.57 17.88 8.93
N LEU A 61 -2.84 17.52 9.99
CA LEU A 61 -3.41 16.86 11.17
C LEU A 61 -4.32 17.78 12.01
N ASN A 62 -4.15 19.10 11.92
CA ASN A 62 -4.98 20.08 12.66
C ASN A 62 -6.41 20.28 12.09
N VAL A 63 -6.86 19.41 11.18
CA VAL A 63 -8.19 19.48 10.54
C VAL A 63 -8.99 18.25 10.98
N ASN A 64 -10.22 18.46 11.46
CA ASN A 64 -11.17 17.43 11.95
C ASN A 64 -11.01 16.09 11.21
N ASP A 65 -10.78 14.98 11.91
CA ASP A 65 -10.50 13.67 11.29
C ASP A 65 -11.71 13.12 10.52
N THR A 66 -11.57 13.05 9.19
CA THR A 66 -12.51 12.38 8.28
C THR A 66 -11.77 11.31 7.47
N LYS A 67 -12.52 10.40 6.82
CA LYS A 67 -11.92 9.35 5.97
C LYS A 67 -11.14 9.99 4.82
N ASP A 68 -11.71 11.03 4.22
CA ASP A 68 -11.11 11.77 3.12
C ASP A 68 -9.81 12.43 3.54
N ASN A 69 -9.75 12.96 4.77
CA ASN A 69 -8.51 13.52 5.32
C ASN A 69 -7.40 12.47 5.46
N ALA A 70 -7.71 11.26 5.94
CA ALA A 70 -6.72 10.18 6.03
C ALA A 70 -6.20 9.75 4.65
N LEU A 71 -7.10 9.63 3.66
CA LEU A 71 -6.74 9.27 2.30
C LEU A 71 -5.90 10.37 1.63
N ASP A 72 -6.28 11.64 1.76
CA ASP A 72 -5.52 12.76 1.19
C ASP A 72 -4.15 12.94 1.85
N ARG A 73 -4.08 12.72 3.16
CA ARG A 73 -2.83 12.63 3.92
C ARG A 73 -1.91 11.54 3.37
N LEU A 74 -2.44 10.34 3.14
CA LEU A 74 -1.66 9.25 2.53
C LEU A 74 -1.24 9.58 1.10
N LYS A 75 -2.12 10.17 0.27
CA LYS A 75 -1.76 10.58 -1.09
C LYS A 75 -0.55 11.52 -1.11
N ILE A 76 -0.43 12.41 -0.12
CA ILE A 76 0.77 13.27 0.01
C ILE A 76 2.03 12.41 0.22
N LEU A 77 2.01 11.48 1.17
CA LEU A 77 3.14 10.58 1.41
C LEU A 77 3.46 9.73 0.16
N TYR A 78 2.43 9.18 -0.49
CA TYR A 78 2.58 8.32 -1.66
C TYR A 78 3.17 9.03 -2.87
N ARG A 79 2.66 10.21 -3.23
CA ARG A 79 3.15 10.97 -4.40
C ARG A 79 4.63 11.25 -4.34
N HIS A 80 5.15 11.48 -3.13
CA HIS A 80 6.55 11.79 -2.93
C HIS A 80 7.43 10.54 -2.84
N VAL A 81 6.95 9.43 -2.28
CA VAL A 81 7.70 8.15 -2.28
C VAL A 81 7.76 7.54 -3.68
N PHE A 82 6.63 7.54 -4.40
CA PHE A 82 6.45 6.82 -5.66
C PHE A 82 6.35 7.78 -6.85
N ASN A 83 7.28 8.74 -6.96
CA ASN A 83 7.45 9.71 -8.06
C ASN A 83 6.45 9.56 -9.24
N GLU A 84 5.57 10.54 -9.43
CA GLU A 84 4.41 10.50 -10.36
C GLU A 84 4.76 10.11 -11.81
N ASN A 85 6.02 10.23 -12.23
CA ASN A 85 6.43 9.94 -13.61
C ASN A 85 6.49 8.44 -13.96
N GLU A 86 6.80 7.56 -13.00
CA GLU A 86 6.89 6.11 -13.21
C GLU A 86 5.63 5.36 -12.72
N HIS A 87 4.92 5.97 -11.77
CA HIS A 87 3.76 5.40 -11.14
C HIS A 87 2.50 6.19 -11.53
N ILE A 88 1.57 5.51 -12.22
CA ILE A 88 0.27 6.07 -12.52
C ILE A 88 -0.63 5.77 -11.34
N THR A 89 -1.00 6.83 -10.64
CA THR A 89 -1.99 6.74 -9.58
C THR A 89 -3.37 6.96 -10.16
N ASN A 90 -4.25 5.97 -10.01
CA ASN A 90 -5.60 6.06 -10.58
C ASN A 90 -6.63 6.27 -9.46
N PRO A 91 -7.17 7.51 -9.28
CA PRO A 91 -8.24 7.75 -8.32
C PRO A 91 -9.57 7.15 -8.77
N ASN A 92 -9.70 6.79 -10.06
CA ASN A 92 -10.88 6.14 -10.63
C ASN A 92 -10.60 4.64 -10.75
N THR A 93 -10.54 3.97 -9.60
CA THR A 93 -10.42 2.52 -9.51
C THR A 93 -11.68 1.88 -10.10
N LYS A 94 -11.49 0.87 -10.95
CA LYS A 94 -12.60 0.07 -11.47
C LYS A 94 -13.09 -0.88 -10.38
N HIS A 95 -14.36 -1.28 -10.48
CA HIS A 95 -14.90 -2.38 -9.69
C HIS A 95 -14.03 -3.63 -9.81
N LEU A 96 -13.93 -4.39 -8.72
CA LEU A 96 -13.42 -5.75 -8.74
C LEU A 96 -14.17 -6.54 -9.82
N GLU A 97 -13.47 -7.32 -10.67
CA GLU A 97 -14.11 -8.08 -11.76
C GLU A 97 -15.26 -8.98 -11.28
N THR A 98 -15.26 -9.34 -9.98
CA THR A 98 -16.25 -10.20 -9.32
C THR A 98 -17.17 -9.45 -8.35
N SER A 99 -17.09 -8.11 -8.27
CA SER A 99 -17.98 -7.34 -7.39
C SER A 99 -18.24 -5.91 -7.88
N ASP A 100 -19.49 -5.63 -8.21
CA ASP A 100 -20.02 -4.28 -8.49
C ASP A 100 -20.09 -3.38 -7.23
N HIS A 101 -19.69 -3.89 -6.07
CA HIS A 101 -19.83 -3.19 -4.79
C HIS A 101 -18.49 -2.89 -4.11
N TYR A 102 -17.38 -3.37 -4.67
CA TYR A 102 -16.07 -3.09 -4.13
C TYR A 102 -15.22 -2.31 -5.13
N ILE A 103 -14.73 -1.16 -4.67
CA ILE A 103 -13.79 -0.29 -5.33
C ILE A 103 -12.75 0.05 -4.26
N PRO A 104 -11.46 -0.31 -4.44
CA PRO A 104 -10.43 0.11 -3.49
C PRO A 104 -10.28 1.62 -3.53
N ASP A 105 -9.97 2.23 -2.38
CA ASP A 105 -9.83 3.68 -2.26
C ASP A 105 -8.73 4.24 -3.17
N TYR A 106 -7.68 3.45 -3.43
CA TYR A 106 -6.58 3.85 -4.30
C TYR A 106 -5.81 2.65 -4.88
N LYS A 107 -5.28 2.82 -6.09
CA LYS A 107 -4.34 1.88 -6.73
C LYS A 107 -3.14 2.62 -7.31
N VAL A 108 -1.96 2.01 -7.14
CA VAL A 108 -0.73 2.39 -7.82
C VAL A 108 -0.51 1.41 -8.96
N SER A 109 -0.36 1.93 -10.16
CA SER A 109 -0.13 1.15 -11.37
C SER A 109 1.16 1.61 -12.07
N CYS A 110 1.75 0.75 -12.88
CA CYS A 110 2.87 1.10 -13.75
C CYS A 110 2.54 0.76 -15.21
N ARG A 111 3.19 1.44 -16.16
CA ARG A 111 3.08 1.07 -17.59
C ARG A 111 4.10 0.00 -17.94
N GLY A 112 3.65 -1.08 -18.54
CA GLY A 112 4.51 -2.02 -19.25
C GLY A 112 4.86 -1.54 -20.67
N ASN A 113 5.67 -2.33 -21.40
CA ASN A 113 6.19 -1.99 -22.74
C ASN A 113 5.13 -1.78 -23.84
N LEU A 114 3.86 -2.15 -23.61
CA LEU A 114 2.79 -2.16 -24.62
C LEU A 114 1.55 -1.35 -24.18
N ILE A 115 1.74 -0.25 -23.44
CA ILE A 115 0.66 0.63 -22.93
C ILE A 115 -0.23 -0.02 -21.84
N LYS A 116 -0.22 -1.35 -21.71
CA LYS A 116 -0.90 -2.06 -20.63
C LYS A 116 -0.42 -1.56 -19.27
N LEU A 117 -1.39 -1.19 -18.43
CA LEU A 117 -1.17 -0.86 -17.03
C LEU A 117 -1.15 -2.14 -16.21
N PHE A 118 -0.27 -2.18 -15.23
CA PHE A 118 -0.18 -3.22 -14.22
C PHE A 118 -0.38 -2.57 -12.87
N ASP A 119 -1.41 -2.99 -12.14
CA ASP A 119 -1.56 -2.62 -10.74
C ASP A 119 -0.43 -3.30 -9.94
N VAL A 120 0.20 -2.57 -9.02
CA VAL A 120 1.33 -3.08 -8.22
C VAL A 120 1.11 -2.91 -6.73
N LEU A 121 0.28 -1.96 -6.31
CA LEU A 121 -0.09 -1.71 -4.92
C LEU A 121 -1.53 -1.23 -4.82
N ILE A 122 -2.25 -1.77 -3.85
CA ILE A 122 -3.58 -1.31 -3.43
C ILE A 122 -3.45 -0.56 -2.11
N VAL A 123 -4.27 0.47 -1.91
CA VAL A 123 -4.37 1.16 -0.62
C VAL A 123 -5.84 1.29 -0.25
N GLU A 124 -6.18 0.83 0.95
CA GLU A 124 -7.52 0.87 1.49
C GLU A 124 -7.54 1.65 2.80
N CYS A 125 -8.42 2.63 2.93
CA CYS A 125 -8.53 3.53 4.07
C CYS A 125 -9.85 3.32 4.83
N LYS A 126 -9.76 3.15 6.15
CA LYS A 126 -10.90 2.95 7.05
C LYS A 126 -10.83 3.92 8.23
N LEU A 127 -11.99 4.35 8.71
CA LEU A 127 -12.11 5.12 9.95
C LEU A 127 -11.87 4.25 11.20
N ASN A 128 -11.42 4.90 12.29
CA ASN A 128 -11.03 4.24 13.54
C ASN A 128 -12.21 3.55 14.27
N GLU A 129 -13.43 4.05 14.08
CA GLU A 129 -14.63 3.68 14.86
C GLU A 129 -15.26 2.34 14.48
N LYS A 130 -14.85 1.73 13.36
CA LYS A 130 -15.29 0.37 13.03
C LYS A 130 -14.28 -0.58 13.68
N SER A 131 -14.69 -1.47 14.59
CA SER A 131 -13.83 -2.51 15.16
C SER A 131 -13.09 -3.30 14.07
N PHE A 132 -11.94 -3.92 14.39
CA PHE A 132 -11.21 -4.80 13.44
C PHE A 132 -12.09 -5.95 12.92
N PHE A 133 -13.26 -6.20 13.54
CA PHE A 133 -14.29 -7.13 13.08
C PHE A 133 -15.69 -6.61 13.44
N PRO A 134 -16.59 -6.41 12.44
CA PRO A 134 -17.50 -7.50 12.08
C PRO A 134 -17.64 -7.75 10.56
N HIS A 135 -16.60 -7.49 9.77
CA HIS A 135 -16.59 -7.92 8.37
C HIS A 135 -15.27 -8.65 8.04
N LYS A 136 -15.24 -9.97 8.23
CA LYS A 136 -14.29 -10.89 7.54
C LYS A 136 -14.18 -10.57 6.03
N ASN A 137 -15.20 -9.90 5.50
CA ASN A 137 -15.32 -9.48 4.13
C ASN A 137 -14.26 -8.47 3.66
N ASP A 138 -13.79 -7.54 4.50
CA ASP A 138 -12.86 -6.50 4.00
C ASP A 138 -11.45 -7.06 3.76
N TYR A 139 -10.93 -7.88 4.68
CA TYR A 139 -9.67 -8.59 4.45
C TYR A 139 -9.78 -9.55 3.25
N LEU A 140 -10.92 -10.25 3.12
CA LEU A 140 -11.17 -11.12 1.97
C LEU A 140 -11.18 -10.33 0.65
N LYS A 141 -11.83 -9.15 0.60
CA LYS A 141 -11.82 -8.29 -0.59
C LYS A 141 -10.41 -7.87 -0.98
N LEU A 142 -9.60 -7.47 -0.01
CA LEU A 142 -8.19 -7.12 -0.25
C LEU A 142 -7.41 -8.30 -0.80
N GLN A 143 -7.56 -9.49 -0.22
CA GLN A 143 -6.93 -10.70 -0.73
C GLN A 143 -7.40 -11.05 -2.15
N LEU A 144 -8.68 -10.86 -2.47
CA LEU A 144 -9.21 -11.10 -3.81
C LEU A 144 -8.61 -10.13 -4.83
N GLU A 145 -8.50 -8.84 -4.52
CA GLU A 145 -7.80 -7.88 -5.39
C GLU A 145 -6.32 -8.24 -5.56
N MET A 146 -5.63 -8.56 -4.47
CA MET A 146 -4.23 -8.98 -4.51
C MET A 146 -4.05 -10.22 -5.39
N GLN A 147 -4.99 -11.18 -5.33
CA GLN A 147 -5.02 -12.35 -6.21
C GLN A 147 -5.24 -11.97 -7.67
N ILE A 148 -6.12 -11.01 -7.97
CA ILE A 148 -6.34 -10.53 -9.34
C ILE A 148 -5.06 -9.90 -9.90
N ILE A 149 -4.44 -8.99 -9.15
CA ILE A 149 -3.16 -8.38 -9.54
C ILE A 149 -2.12 -9.47 -9.81
N LEU A 150 -2.01 -10.43 -8.90
CA LEU A 150 -1.05 -11.52 -9.02
C LEU A 150 -1.31 -12.38 -10.26
N ASN A 151 -2.57 -12.71 -10.53
CA ASN A 151 -2.98 -13.44 -11.72
C ASN A 151 -2.63 -12.67 -12.99
N GLU A 152 -2.83 -11.34 -13.01
CA GLU A 152 -2.41 -10.52 -14.14
C GLU A 152 -0.91 -10.61 -14.37
N LEU A 153 -0.09 -10.48 -13.33
CA LEU A 153 1.36 -10.61 -13.44
C LEU A 153 1.76 -11.98 -14.04
N ILE A 154 1.15 -13.07 -13.55
CA ILE A 154 1.38 -14.43 -14.06
C ILE A 154 0.93 -14.58 -15.51
N ILE A 155 -0.26 -14.09 -15.86
CA ILE A 155 -0.79 -14.15 -17.23
C ILE A 155 0.15 -13.46 -18.22
N ASN A 156 0.77 -12.37 -17.78
CA ASN A 156 1.74 -11.62 -18.57
C ASN A 156 3.19 -12.14 -18.43
N ASN A 157 3.39 -13.30 -17.80
CA ASN A 157 4.68 -13.98 -17.68
C ASN A 157 5.77 -13.13 -17.00
N VAL A 158 5.38 -12.42 -15.93
CA VAL A 158 6.28 -11.70 -15.03
C VAL A 158 6.84 -12.70 -14.01
N ASP A 159 8.18 -12.75 -13.92
CA ASP A 159 8.86 -13.61 -12.94
C ASP A 159 8.71 -13.06 -11.51
N ASP A 160 8.80 -13.96 -10.52
CA ASP A 160 8.77 -13.62 -9.08
C ASP A 160 7.60 -12.66 -8.70
N HIS A 161 6.45 -12.92 -9.33
CA HIS A 161 5.22 -12.17 -9.17
C HIS A 161 4.83 -12.05 -7.69
N VAL A 162 4.55 -10.82 -7.28
CA VAL A 162 4.11 -10.47 -5.93
C VAL A 162 3.14 -9.30 -6.06
N SER A 163 2.07 -9.29 -5.27
CA SER A 163 1.16 -8.16 -5.13
C SER A 163 1.25 -7.58 -3.72
N PHE A 164 1.06 -6.27 -3.62
CA PHE A 164 1.15 -5.53 -2.37
C PHE A 164 -0.17 -4.84 -2.04
N ASP A 165 -0.45 -4.70 -0.75
CA ASP A 165 -1.57 -3.92 -0.25
C ASP A 165 -1.16 -3.15 1.02
N LEU A 166 -1.72 -1.95 1.19
CA LEU A 166 -1.64 -1.17 2.42
C LEU A 166 -3.04 -0.89 2.96
N LEU A 167 -3.38 -1.52 4.07
CA LEU A 167 -4.57 -1.20 4.84
C LEU A 167 -4.25 -0.13 5.88
N VAL A 168 -4.95 1.00 5.80
CA VAL A 168 -4.87 2.10 6.77
C VAL A 168 -6.18 2.23 7.51
N LYS A 169 -6.13 2.16 8.84
CA LYS A 169 -7.30 2.24 9.71
C LYS A 169 -7.07 3.24 10.83
N GLY A 170 -7.72 4.39 10.71
CA GLY A 170 -7.34 5.57 11.49
C GLY A 170 -5.87 5.87 11.22
N LEU A 171 -5.03 5.60 12.21
CA LEU A 171 -3.58 5.79 12.14
C LEU A 171 -2.80 4.48 12.04
N LYS A 172 -3.46 3.33 12.18
CA LYS A 172 -2.78 2.03 12.12
C LYS A 172 -2.66 1.60 10.66
N CYS A 173 -1.44 1.27 10.24
CA CYS A 173 -1.13 0.80 8.91
C CYS A 173 -0.67 -0.66 8.96
N LYS A 174 -1.15 -1.46 8.02
CA LYS A 174 -0.74 -2.85 7.84
C LYS A 174 -0.42 -3.10 6.38
N MET A 175 0.79 -3.56 6.12
CA MET A 175 1.23 -3.94 4.79
C MET A 175 1.06 -5.44 4.59
N TYR A 176 0.42 -5.80 3.48
CA TYR A 176 0.25 -7.19 3.05
C TYR A 176 1.04 -7.43 1.76
N MET A 177 1.54 -8.65 1.62
CA MET A 177 2.14 -9.14 0.39
C MET A 177 1.55 -10.50 0.05
N MET A 178 1.35 -10.78 -1.23
CA MET A 178 0.82 -12.04 -1.71
C MET A 178 1.65 -12.60 -2.87
N TRP A 179 1.91 -13.90 -2.84
CA TRP A 179 2.57 -14.64 -3.92
C TRP A 179 1.89 -15.99 -4.15
N LEU A 180 2.18 -16.63 -5.28
CA LEU A 180 1.64 -17.95 -5.63
C LEU A 180 2.74 -19.00 -5.40
N GLN A 181 2.43 -20.01 -4.59
CA GLN A 181 3.28 -21.16 -4.42
C GLN A 181 3.04 -22.18 -5.55
N HIS A 182 4.05 -23.02 -5.85
CA HIS A 182 4.07 -23.93 -7.00
C HIS A 182 2.86 -24.92 -7.07
N ASP A 183 2.12 -25.12 -5.99
CA ASP A 183 0.92 -25.95 -5.93
C ASP A 183 -0.40 -25.16 -6.12
N GLY A 184 -0.31 -23.90 -6.56
CA GLY A 184 -1.46 -23.04 -6.79
C GLY A 184 -2.05 -22.44 -5.51
N GLN A 185 -1.31 -22.46 -4.41
CA GLN A 185 -1.71 -21.82 -3.16
C GLN A 185 -1.30 -20.34 -3.15
N TYR A 186 -2.26 -19.45 -2.95
CA TYR A 186 -2.01 -18.03 -2.75
C TYR A 186 -1.63 -17.81 -1.29
N ILE A 187 -0.40 -17.37 -1.05
CA ILE A 187 0.10 -17.11 0.29
C ILE A 187 0.04 -15.60 0.52
N CYS A 188 -0.80 -15.16 1.45
CA CYS A 188 -0.89 -13.78 1.90
C CYS A 188 -0.19 -13.64 3.25
N HIS A 189 0.73 -12.69 3.35
CA HIS A 189 1.52 -12.44 4.55
C HIS A 189 1.39 -10.97 4.97
N GLU A 190 1.09 -10.74 6.26
CA GLU A 190 1.22 -9.42 6.88
C GLU A 190 2.69 -9.16 7.17
N ALA A 191 3.32 -8.24 6.44
CA ALA A 191 4.75 -8.02 6.49
C ALA A 191 5.19 -7.29 7.77
N GLN A 192 4.80 -6.02 7.90
CA GLN A 192 5.13 -5.21 9.07
C GLN A 192 4.02 -4.20 9.35
N PRO A 193 3.40 -4.22 10.54
CA PRO A 193 2.50 -3.17 10.96
C PRO A 193 3.30 -1.93 11.40
N PHE A 194 2.75 -0.75 11.13
CA PHE A 194 3.28 0.53 11.63
C PHE A 194 2.11 1.47 11.97
N SER A 195 2.40 2.59 12.61
CA SER A 195 1.39 3.61 12.89
C SER A 195 1.84 4.95 12.35
N LEU A 196 0.92 5.66 11.73
CA LEU A 196 1.05 7.07 11.44
C LEU A 196 0.97 7.86 12.75
N SER A 197 1.66 8.98 12.79
CA SER A 197 1.68 9.84 13.96
C SER A 197 0.39 10.67 14.05
N ASP A 198 -0.19 10.76 15.25
CA ASP A 198 -1.36 11.61 15.55
C ASP A 198 -0.99 13.07 15.82
N SER A 199 0.29 13.34 16.09
CA SER A 199 0.77 14.61 16.62
C SER A 199 2.22 14.85 16.24
N THR A 200 2.64 16.12 16.27
CA THR A 200 4.03 16.53 16.03
C THR A 200 5.02 15.98 17.07
N ASP A 201 4.51 15.59 18.24
CA ASP A 201 5.31 15.01 19.33
C ASP A 201 5.71 13.57 19.02
N GLN A 202 4.94 12.88 18.18
CA GLN A 202 5.23 11.54 17.66
C GLN A 202 6.12 11.55 16.40
N THR A 203 6.87 12.63 16.16
CA THR A 203 7.84 12.71 15.05
C THR A 203 8.93 11.64 15.13
N LEU A 204 9.19 11.08 16.32
CA LEU A 204 10.11 9.95 16.50
C LEU A 204 9.66 8.67 15.76
N LEU A 205 8.39 8.59 15.31
CA LEU A 205 7.91 7.50 14.47
C LEU A 205 8.30 7.66 13.00
N CYS A 206 8.73 8.85 12.56
CA CYS A 206 9.03 9.12 11.15
C CYS A 206 10.11 8.20 10.55
N PRO A 207 11.23 7.91 11.25
CA PRO A 207 12.20 6.93 10.78
C PRO A 207 11.60 5.56 10.49
N SER A 208 10.72 5.07 11.38
CA SER A 208 10.08 3.76 11.22
C SER A 208 9.06 3.76 10.08
N ILE A 209 8.30 4.84 9.92
CA ILE A 209 7.35 4.98 8.82
C ILE A 209 8.13 5.01 7.50
N LEU A 210 9.18 5.83 7.43
CA LEU A 210 10.06 5.93 6.28
C LEU A 210 10.66 4.58 5.89
N SER A 211 11.23 3.85 6.85
CA SER A 211 11.87 2.56 6.55
C SER A 211 10.90 1.58 5.90
N VAL A 212 9.63 1.59 6.33
CA VAL A 212 8.60 0.73 5.71
C VAL A 212 8.27 1.18 4.29
N PHE A 213 8.09 2.49 4.06
CA PHE A 213 7.82 3.01 2.72
C PHE A 213 8.99 2.83 1.75
N LEU A 214 10.23 2.98 2.21
CA LEU A 214 11.42 2.70 1.40
C LEU A 214 11.51 1.21 1.03
N ALA A 215 11.33 0.31 2.01
CA ALA A 215 11.34 -1.12 1.75
C ALA A 215 10.21 -1.53 0.78
N LEU A 216 9.04 -0.90 0.89
CA LEU A 216 7.94 -1.10 -0.06
C LEU A 216 8.30 -0.56 -1.45
N LYS A 217 8.91 0.63 -1.53
CA LYS A 217 9.36 1.22 -2.79
C LYS A 217 10.36 0.33 -3.50
N GLU A 218 11.40 -0.13 -2.81
CA GLU A 218 12.41 -1.04 -3.38
C GLU A 218 11.77 -2.31 -3.97
N LYS A 219 10.79 -2.90 -3.27
CA LYS A 219 10.07 -4.08 -3.75
C LYS A 219 9.20 -3.79 -4.98
N ILE A 220 8.55 -2.64 -5.01
CA ILE A 220 7.71 -2.21 -6.13
C ILE A 220 8.58 -1.87 -7.34
N ASP A 221 9.68 -1.14 -7.17
CA ASP A 221 10.62 -0.82 -8.25
C ASP A 221 11.18 -2.11 -8.88
N ALA A 222 11.60 -3.07 -8.04
CA ALA A 222 12.05 -4.37 -8.51
C ALA A 222 10.95 -5.14 -9.26
N LEU A 223 9.68 -5.00 -8.85
CA LEU A 223 8.55 -5.58 -9.58
C LEU A 223 8.33 -4.87 -10.94
N ILE A 224 8.43 -3.55 -10.99
CA ILE A 224 8.31 -2.76 -12.22
C ILE A 224 9.39 -3.16 -13.22
N GLU A 225 10.64 -3.30 -12.78
CA GLU A 225 11.73 -3.78 -13.62
C GLU A 225 11.42 -5.17 -14.19
N ARG A 226 10.87 -6.09 -13.38
CA ARG A 226 10.44 -7.42 -13.85
C ARG A 226 9.26 -7.35 -14.83
N ILE A 227 8.36 -6.39 -14.67
CA ILE A 227 7.25 -6.13 -15.63
C ILE A 227 7.81 -5.66 -16.97
N HIS A 228 8.80 -4.76 -16.97
CA HIS A 228 9.48 -4.29 -18.19
C HIS A 228 10.31 -5.40 -18.85
N ASN A 229 10.93 -6.26 -18.05
CA ASN A 229 11.79 -7.37 -18.50
C ASN A 229 11.04 -8.71 -18.65
N ARG A 230 9.71 -8.71 -18.62
CA ARG A 230 8.89 -9.93 -18.66
C ARG A 230 9.24 -10.85 -19.84
N LYS A 231 9.14 -12.15 -19.62
CA LYS A 231 9.45 -13.15 -20.64
C LYS A 231 8.37 -13.19 -21.72
N LYS A 232 8.79 -13.36 -22.98
CA LYS A 232 7.85 -13.65 -24.07
C LYS A 232 7.22 -15.04 -23.87
N GLY A 233 5.98 -15.21 -24.36
CA GLY A 233 5.26 -16.48 -24.28
C GLY A 233 4.32 -16.57 -23.09
N LYS A 234 3.90 -17.80 -22.77
CA LYS A 234 2.95 -18.11 -21.69
C LYS A 234 3.71 -18.51 -20.43
N SER A 235 3.23 -18.07 -19.27
CA SER A 235 3.77 -18.55 -17.99
C SER A 235 3.49 -20.05 -17.80
N ASN A 236 4.47 -20.75 -17.22
CA ASN A 236 4.32 -22.13 -16.76
C ASN A 236 3.36 -22.24 -15.56
N LEU A 237 3.01 -21.12 -14.92
CA LEU A 237 2.11 -21.08 -13.77
C LEU A 237 0.63 -20.90 -14.16
N LEU A 238 0.31 -20.79 -15.46
CA LEU A 238 -1.06 -20.57 -15.94
C LEU A 238 -2.05 -21.67 -15.53
N SER A 239 -1.61 -22.91 -15.32
CA SER A 239 -2.48 -24.00 -14.84
C SER A 239 -2.78 -23.93 -13.33
N TYR A 240 -2.01 -23.13 -12.60
CA TYR A 240 -2.09 -23.02 -11.15
C TYR A 240 -2.93 -21.82 -10.70
N ILE A 241 -3.12 -20.82 -11.56
CA ILE A 241 -4.00 -19.70 -11.24
C ILE A 241 -5.43 -20.21 -11.01
N ARG A 242 -6.11 -19.60 -10.06
CA ARG A 242 -7.54 -19.82 -9.79
C ARG A 242 -8.28 -18.55 -10.16
N LYS A 243 -9.45 -18.72 -10.79
CA LYS A 243 -10.38 -17.61 -10.95
C LYS A 243 -10.72 -17.08 -9.55
N GLY A 244 -10.73 -15.76 -9.39
CA GLY A 244 -11.19 -15.15 -8.14
C GLY A 244 -12.59 -15.68 -7.80
N PHE A 245 -12.82 -16.00 -6.53
CA PHE A 245 -14.16 -16.32 -6.08
C PHE A 245 -14.99 -15.04 -6.07
N ASP A 246 -16.28 -15.16 -6.40
CA ASP A 246 -17.22 -14.08 -6.12
C ASP A 246 -17.27 -13.86 -4.60
N ILE A 247 -17.47 -12.61 -4.18
CA ILE A 247 -17.66 -12.31 -2.76
C ILE A 247 -18.80 -13.18 -2.24
N PRO A 248 -18.62 -13.94 -1.14
CA PRO A 248 -19.67 -14.81 -0.64
C PRO A 248 -20.96 -14.01 -0.45
N ILE A 249 -22.03 -14.44 -1.12
CA ILE A 249 -23.36 -13.85 -0.95
C ILE A 249 -23.78 -14.13 0.49
N ILE A 250 -24.07 -13.07 1.24
CA ILE A 250 -24.64 -13.21 2.58
C ILE A 250 -26.04 -13.82 2.40
N ILE A 251 -26.19 -15.09 2.76
CA ILE A 251 -27.51 -15.72 2.86
C ILE A 251 -28.16 -15.09 4.09
N SER A 252 -29.19 -14.27 3.91
CA SER A 252 -29.95 -13.74 5.03
C SER A 252 -30.67 -14.87 5.77
N ASP A 253 -30.65 -14.83 7.10
CA ASP A 253 -31.31 -15.84 7.96
C ASP A 253 -32.82 -16.01 7.67
N SER A 254 -33.44 -15.08 6.94
CA SER A 254 -34.81 -15.22 6.44
C SER A 254 -35.00 -16.48 5.58
N PHE A 255 -33.98 -16.95 4.87
CA PHE A 255 -34.04 -18.20 4.10
C PHE A 255 -34.01 -19.47 4.97
N LEU A 256 -33.46 -19.38 6.19
CA LEU A 256 -33.41 -20.50 7.14
C LEU A 256 -34.72 -20.65 7.93
N HIS A 257 -35.50 -19.58 8.07
CA HIS A 257 -36.79 -19.65 8.74
C HIS A 257 -37.89 -20.24 7.88
N ASP A 258 -37.92 -19.95 6.57
CA ASP A 258 -38.95 -20.47 5.66
C ASP A 258 -38.79 -21.97 5.34
N THR A 259 -37.59 -22.54 5.50
CA THR A 259 -37.34 -23.97 5.23
C THR A 259 -37.55 -24.88 6.44
N LEU A 260 -37.58 -24.34 7.66
CA LEU A 260 -37.82 -25.10 8.89
C LEU A 260 -39.28 -25.10 9.34
N SER A 261 -40.12 -24.16 8.89
CA SER A 261 -41.57 -24.17 9.18
C SER A 261 -42.31 -25.29 8.45
N ASP A 262 -41.84 -25.67 7.27
CA ASP A 262 -42.51 -26.67 6.42
C ASP A 262 -42.18 -28.13 6.82
N THR A 263 -41.17 -28.34 7.67
CA THR A 263 -40.78 -29.71 8.11
C THR A 263 -41.36 -30.10 9.47
N ILE A 264 -41.98 -29.18 10.21
CA ILE A 264 -42.55 -29.46 11.56
C ILE A 264 -44.07 -29.71 11.51
N SER A 265 -44.70 -29.63 10.33
CA SER A 265 -46.14 -29.81 10.16
C SER A 265 -46.55 -31.15 9.51
N ALA A 266 -45.71 -32.19 9.55
CA ALA A 266 -46.01 -33.52 9.03
C ALA A 266 -45.88 -34.62 10.10
#